data_AF-A0A2W4U187-F1
#
_entry.id   AF-A0A2W4U187-F1
#
_cell.length_a   1.000
_cell.length_b   1.000
_cell.length_c   1.000
_cell.angle_alpha   90.00
_cell.angle_beta   90.00
_cell.angle_gamma   90.00
#
_symmetry.space_group_name_H-M   'P 1'
#
loop_
_entity.id
_entity.type
_entity.pdbx_description
1 polymer ?
#
loop_
_entity_poly.entity_id
_entity_poly.type
_entity_poly.pdbx_seq_one_letter_code
_entity_poly.pdbx_strand_id
1 'polypeptide(L)' 'MSAPFGQFALTMGDITRLIRGTFETFIDPRTGKNKSYTLVDAGLSAFSVFFMQCPSFLEYQR' A
#
# COMPACT_ATOMS: atom_id res chain seq x y z
N MET A 1 11.04 8.32 -12.24
CA MET A 1 12.18 7.39 -12.10
C MET A 1 11.85 6.17 -12.94
N SER A 2 12.59 5.89 -14.01
CA SER A 2 12.27 4.80 -14.94
C SER A 2 12.53 3.45 -14.26
N ALA A 3 11.54 2.57 -14.22
CA ALA A 3 11.69 1.23 -13.65
C ALA A 3 12.69 0.41 -14.50
N PRO A 4 13.64 -0.32 -13.89
CA PRO A 4 14.64 -1.10 -14.63
C PRO A 4 14.06 -2.35 -15.34
N PHE A 5 12.75 -2.58 -15.24
CA PHE A 5 12.06 -3.79 -15.69
C PHE A 5 11.16 -3.57 -16.93
N GLY A 6 11.33 -2.45 -17.63
CA GLY A 6 10.55 -2.10 -18.82
C GLY A 6 9.27 -1.31 -18.52
N GLN A 7 8.65 -0.75 -19.58
CA GLN A 7 7.56 0.23 -19.47
C GLN A 7 6.26 -0.34 -18.84
N PHE A 8 6.11 -1.66 -18.81
CA PHE A 8 4.92 -2.34 -18.27
C PHE A 8 5.11 -2.89 -16.85
N ALA A 9 6.30 -2.70 -16.27
CA ALA A 9 6.55 -3.17 -14.92
C ALA A 9 5.81 -2.31 -13.89
N LEU A 10 4.95 -2.93 -13.08
CA LEU A 10 4.38 -2.28 -11.91
C LEU A 10 5.47 -2.10 -10.85
N THR A 11 5.73 -0.85 -10.49
CA THR A 11 6.59 -0.55 -9.34
C THR A 11 5.80 -0.60 -8.04
N MET A 12 6.50 -0.70 -6.92
CA MET A 12 5.87 -0.57 -5.60
C MET A 12 5.13 0.77 -5.44
N GLY A 13 5.63 1.83 -6.07
CA GLY A 13 4.97 3.14 -6.12
C GLY A 13 3.64 3.08 -6.88
N ASP A 14 3.59 2.36 -8.00
CA ASP A 14 2.36 2.17 -8.78
C ASP A 14 1.32 1.38 -7.99
N ILE A 15 1.74 0.28 -7.34
CA ILE A 15 0.88 -0.55 -6.49
C ILE A 15 0.32 0.29 -5.33
N THR A 16 1.19 1.03 -4.62
CA THR A 16 0.78 1.90 -3.51
C THR A 16 -0.21 2.97 -3.97
N ARG A 17 0.00 3.55 -5.17
CA ARG A 17 -0.89 4.56 -5.75
C ARG A 17 -2.27 3.99 -6.08
N LEU A 18 -2.31 2.80 -6.70
CA LEU A 18 -3.56 2.11 -7.03
C LEU A 18 -4.36 1.75 -5.78
N ILE A 19 -3.69 1.20 -4.77
CA ILE A 19 -4.31 0.83 -3.49
C ILE A 19 -4.85 2.07 -2.78
N ARG A 20 -4.04 3.15 -2.70
CA ARG A 20 -4.47 4.43 -2.12
C ARG A 20 -5.73 4.96 -2.81
N GLY A 21 -5.71 5.07 -4.14
CA GLY A 21 -6.84 5.55 -4.92
C GLY A 21 -8.10 4.71 -4.73
N THR A 22 -7.96 3.40 -4.53
CA THR A 22 -9.08 2.51 -4.23
C THR A 22 -9.69 2.83 -2.86
N PHE A 23 -8.87 2.92 -1.80
CA PHE A 23 -9.36 3.23 -0.46
C PHE A 23 -9.91 4.66 -0.32
N GLU A 24 -9.47 5.61 -1.14
CA GLU A 24 -10.03 6.97 -1.17
C GLU A 24 -11.50 6.99 -1.64
N THR A 25 -11.94 5.98 -2.41
CA THR A 25 -13.36 5.87 -2.82
C THR A 25 -14.27 5.33 -1.71
N PHE A 26 -13.70 4.79 -0.63
CA PHE A 26 -14.49 4.17 0.42
C PHE A 26 -15.06 5.23 1.35
N ILE A 27 -16.36 5.12 1.62
CA ILE A 27 -17.01 5.92 2.65
C ILE A 27 -16.52 5.40 4.01
N ASP A 28 -15.98 6.26 4.87
CA ASP A 28 -15.54 5.90 6.22
C ASP A 28 -16.74 5.94 7.19
N PRO A 29 -17.31 4.79 7.60
CA PRO A 29 -18.48 4.74 8.47
C PRO A 29 -18.13 4.87 9.95
N ARG A 30 -16.83 4.97 10.30
CA ARG A 30 -16.39 4.95 11.68
C ARG A 30 -16.92 6.17 12.43
N THR A 31 -17.42 5.95 13.63
CA THR A 31 -17.90 6.99 14.55
C THR A 31 -17.12 6.93 15.87
N GLY A 32 -17.03 8.04 16.60
CA GLY A 32 -16.26 8.13 17.84
C GLY A 32 -14.80 8.58 17.67
N LYS A 33 -13.97 8.34 18.70
CA LYS A 33 -12.61 8.89 18.83
C LYS A 33 -11.51 8.11 18.10
N ASN A 34 -11.81 6.91 17.57
CA ASN A 34 -10.84 6.04 16.90
C ASN A 34 -10.60 6.46 15.43
N LYS A 35 -10.24 7.73 15.23
CA LYS A 35 -9.97 8.34 13.91
C LYS A 35 -8.56 8.93 13.79
N SER A 36 -7.62 8.50 14.64
CA SER A 36 -6.23 8.96 14.59
C SER A 36 -5.56 8.70 13.24
N TYR A 37 -6.02 7.69 12.50
CA TYR A 37 -5.58 7.36 11.15
C TYR A 37 -6.75 7.37 10.17
N THR A 38 -6.49 7.86 8.96
CA THR A 38 -7.46 7.82 7.86
C THR A 38 -7.76 6.36 7.47
N LEU A 39 -8.92 6.13 6.85
CA LEU A 39 -9.27 4.78 6.35
C LEU A 39 -8.23 4.29 5.33
N VAL A 40 -7.70 5.23 4.54
CA VAL A 40 -6.64 5.00 3.56
C VAL A 40 -5.34 4.53 4.22
N ASP A 41 -4.90 5.19 5.28
CA ASP A 41 -3.68 4.81 6.01
C ASP A 41 -3.85 3.45 6.70
N ALA A 42 -5.04 3.17 7.25
CA ALA A 42 -5.36 1.87 7.82
C ALA A 42 -5.30 0.75 6.77
N GLY A 43 -5.88 0.98 5.58
CA GLY A 43 -5.85 0.03 4.47
C GLY A 43 -4.43 -0.23 3.94
N LEU A 44 -3.63 0.83 3.78
CA LEU A 44 -2.23 0.70 3.35
C LEU A 44 -1.37 -0.03 4.39
N SER A 45 -1.57 0.25 5.68
CA SER A 45 -0.86 -0.44 6.78
C SER A 45 -1.16 -1.94 6.80
N ALA A 46 -2.43 -2.32 6.65
CA ALA A 46 -2.81 -3.73 6.54
C ALA A 46 -2.14 -4.43 5.34
N PHE A 47 -1.99 -3.72 4.21
CA PHE A 47 -1.36 -4.27 3.02
C PHE A 47 0.17 -4.41 3.15
N SER A 48 0.82 -3.55 3.95
CA SER A 48 2.27 -3.56 4.17
C SER A 48 2.78 -4.90 4.69
N VAL A 49 2.00 -5.60 5.50
CA VAL A 49 2.41 -6.89 6.10
C VAL A 49 2.63 -7.95 5.03
N PHE A 50 1.78 -8.00 3.99
CA PHE A 50 1.94 -8.96 2.89
C PHE A 50 3.24 -8.75 2.13
N PHE A 51 3.64 -7.49 1.92
CA PHE A 51 4.89 -7.16 1.28
C PHE A 51 6.10 -7.51 2.16
N MET A 52 6.02 -7.20 3.45
CA MET A 52 7.08 -7.53 4.42
C MET A 52 7.30 -9.04 4.58
N GLN A 53 6.31 -9.86 4.22
CA GLN A 53 6.42 -11.32 4.24
C GLN A 53 6.92 -11.93 2.92
N CYS A 54 7.09 -11.13 1.85
CA CYS A 54 7.56 -11.64 0.57
C CYS A 54 9.02 -12.15 0.68
N PRO A 55 9.33 -13.39 0.26
CA PRO A 55 10.69 -13.93 0.30
C PRO A 55 11.71 -13.04 -0.42
N SER A 56 11.34 -12.52 -1.59
CA SER A 56 12.21 -11.60 -2.35
C SER A 56 12.52 -10.30 -1.61
N PHE A 57 11.58 -9.81 -0.78
CA PHE A 57 11.81 -8.63 0.04
C PHE A 57 12.72 -8.95 1.23
N LEU A 58 12.48 -10.07 1.92
CA LEU A 58 13.31 -10.53 3.04
C LEU A 58 14.76 -10.81 2.61
N GLU A 59 14.97 -11.39 1.42
CA GLU A 59 16.30 -11.59 0.82
C GLU A 59 17.00 -10.25 0.53
N TYR A 60 16.26 -9.24 0.08
CA TYR A 60 16.81 -7.89 -0.17
C TYR A 60 17.20 -7.15 1.13
N GLN A 61 16.62 -7.51 2.28
CA GLN A 61 16.94 -6.91 3.58
C GLN A 61 18.16 -7.52 4.28
N ARG A 62 18.74 -8.59 3.73
CA ARG A 62 19.88 -9.31 4.32
C ARG A 62 21.23 -8.75 3.93
#